data_AF-A0A1R1JL37-F1
#
_entry.id   AF-A0A1R1JL37-F1
#
_cell.length_a   1.000
_cell.length_b   1.000
_cell.length_c   1.000
_cell.angle_alpha   90.00
_cell.angle_beta   90.00
_cell.angle_gamma   90.00
#
_symmetry.space_group_name_H-M   'P 1'
#
loop_
_entity.id
_entity.type
_entity.pdbx_description
1 polymer ?
#
loop_
_entity_poly.entity_id
_entity_poly.type
_entity_poly.pdbx_seq_one_letter_code
_entity_poly.pdbx_strand_id
1 'polypeptide(L)'
;MPSSFAVDGRAHGGPLSRLRWLLLGLALLLAACGARVELFSAANESEANEVLSVLLDAGIAAQKATTKTGVAVSVDGQQVARALDILRSRGLPRERFDGMGQIFRKEGLVSSPLEERARYIYALSQELTNTLSQMDGVLAARVHVVLPERGGVGENTTPSTAAVFIKHQTGYNLDALQPQIRKLVTHAIPGLTEDRVSIALVSAQPAAAASAVAGGNRHVLGIEVGEGSSATLIAWMTALVLLVLCLAGALGYLLWRHGMPGRVRPERREPVTEAR
;
A
#
# COMPACT_ATOMS: atom_id res chain seq x y z
N MET A 1 -69.33 22.83 -9.03
CA MET A 1 -68.90 22.30 -10.35
C MET A 1 -68.30 23.45 -11.15
N PRO A 2 -67.30 23.23 -12.02
CA PRO A 2 -66.10 22.37 -11.99
C PRO A 2 -64.84 23.29 -11.90
N SER A 3 -63.56 22.94 -12.04
CA SER A 3 -62.85 21.82 -12.67
C SER A 3 -61.43 21.72 -12.10
N SER A 4 -61.07 20.53 -11.63
CA SER A 4 -59.71 20.01 -11.54
C SER A 4 -59.08 19.93 -12.95
N PHE A 5 -57.75 20.02 -13.09
CA PHE A 5 -56.89 18.97 -13.67
C PHE A 5 -55.49 19.47 -14.11
N ALA A 6 -54.49 18.72 -13.62
CA ALA A 6 -53.25 18.31 -14.28
C ALA A 6 -52.17 19.35 -14.65
N VAL A 7 -51.21 19.49 -13.73
CA VAL A 7 -49.81 19.77 -14.05
C VAL A 7 -49.19 18.48 -14.62
N ASP A 8 -49.12 18.35 -15.95
CA ASP A 8 -48.39 17.25 -16.61
C ASP A 8 -46.91 17.65 -16.75
N GLY A 9 -46.13 17.35 -15.71
CA GLY A 9 -44.67 17.49 -15.68
C GLY A 9 -43.99 16.36 -16.45
N ARG A 10 -44.12 16.31 -17.78
CA ARG A 10 -43.29 15.44 -18.61
C ARG A 10 -41.97 16.12 -18.92
N ALA A 11 -41.00 15.91 -18.04
CA ALA A 11 -39.59 16.03 -18.39
C ALA A 11 -39.23 14.92 -19.40
N HIS A 12 -39.62 15.10 -20.67
CA HIS A 12 -39.07 14.32 -21.78
C HIS A 12 -37.63 14.78 -22.01
N GLY A 13 -36.72 14.32 -21.16
CA GLY A 13 -35.32 14.24 -21.50
C GLY A 13 -35.21 13.38 -22.76
N GLY A 14 -34.96 14.02 -23.91
CA GLY A 14 -34.81 13.34 -25.19
C GLY A 14 -33.76 12.22 -25.12
N PRO A 15 -33.75 11.26 -26.07
CA PRO A 15 -32.86 10.09 -26.03
C PRO A 15 -31.38 10.47 -25.90
N LEU A 16 -31.00 11.64 -26.44
CA LEU A 16 -29.67 12.22 -26.34
C LEU A 16 -29.27 12.66 -24.92
N SER A 17 -30.22 13.12 -24.10
CA SER A 17 -29.96 13.48 -22.70
C SER A 17 -29.73 12.26 -21.82
N ARG A 18 -30.50 11.19 -22.03
CA ARG A 18 -30.32 9.90 -21.34
C ARG A 18 -28.98 9.26 -21.72
N LEU A 19 -28.61 9.31 -23.00
CA LEU A 19 -27.31 8.83 -23.48
C LEU A 19 -26.14 9.60 -22.87
N ARG A 20 -26.26 10.92 -22.67
CA ARG A 20 -25.22 11.74 -21.99
C ARG A 20 -25.02 11.32 -20.54
N TRP A 21 -26.10 11.10 -19.77
CA TRP A 21 -25.99 10.62 -18.38
C TRP A 21 -25.41 9.21 -18.29
N LEU A 22 -25.74 8.35 -19.26
CA LEU A 22 -25.23 6.98 -19.35
C LEU A 22 -23.74 6.95 -19.68
N LEU A 23 -23.29 7.80 -20.62
CA LEU A 23 -21.88 7.96 -20.97
C LEU A 23 -21.08 8.61 -19.83
N LEU A 24 -21.65 9.58 -19.11
CA LEU A 24 -21.01 10.19 -17.94
C LEU A 24 -20.85 9.17 -16.80
N GLY A 25 -21.89 8.37 -16.54
CA GLY A 25 -21.82 7.28 -15.56
C GLY A 25 -20.81 6.21 -15.93
N LEU A 26 -20.72 5.84 -17.20
CA LEU A 26 -19.72 4.90 -17.71
C LEU A 26 -18.30 5.46 -17.61
N ALA A 27 -18.09 6.74 -17.91
CA ALA A 27 -16.80 7.40 -17.76
C ALA A 27 -16.36 7.48 -16.30
N LEU A 28 -17.30 7.75 -15.38
CA LEU A 28 -17.05 7.75 -13.93
C LEU A 28 -16.68 6.34 -13.43
N LEU A 29 -17.33 5.30 -13.95
CA LEU A 29 -17.02 3.90 -13.66
C LEU A 29 -15.64 3.48 -14.20
N LEU A 30 -15.24 3.95 -15.39
CA LEU A 30 -13.92 3.66 -15.95
C LEU A 30 -12.79 4.40 -15.23
N ALA A 31 -13.03 5.61 -14.74
CA ALA A 31 -12.07 6.37 -13.94
C ALA A 31 -11.84 5.78 -12.54
N ALA A 32 -12.76 4.94 -12.04
CA ALA A 32 -12.64 4.28 -10.75
C ALA A 32 -11.72 3.04 -10.77
N CYS A 33 -11.20 2.63 -11.94
CA CYS A 33 -10.25 1.54 -12.04
C CYS A 33 -8.83 2.06 -11.76
N GLY A 34 -8.49 2.18 -10.48
CA GLY A 34 -7.16 2.56 -10.02
C GLY A 34 -6.10 1.57 -10.54
N ALA A 35 -4.97 2.10 -11.02
CA ALA A 35 -3.82 1.27 -11.37
C ALA A 35 -3.29 0.62 -10.08
N ARG A 36 -3.30 -0.71 -10.05
CA ARG A 36 -2.66 -1.46 -8.96
C ARG A 36 -1.14 -1.37 -9.09
N VAL A 37 -0.49 -1.13 -7.97
CA VAL A 37 0.97 -1.03 -7.86
C VAL A 37 1.48 -2.21 -7.06
N GLU A 38 2.52 -2.86 -7.57
CA GLU A 38 3.23 -3.91 -6.83
C GLU A 38 3.94 -3.30 -5.63
N LEU A 39 3.57 -3.75 -4.43
CA LEU A 39 4.07 -3.22 -3.17
C LEU A 39 5.27 -4.03 -2.66
N PHE A 40 5.18 -5.35 -2.81
CA PHE A 40 6.12 -6.29 -2.23
C PHE A 40 6.23 -7.57 -3.07
N SER A 41 7.44 -8.09 -3.24
CA SER A 41 7.71 -9.37 -3.89
C SER A 41 8.27 -10.36 -2.86
N ALA A 42 7.42 -11.28 -2.41
CA ALA A 42 7.79 -12.36 -1.50
C ALA A 42 8.52 -13.48 -2.26
N ALA A 43 9.48 -14.13 -1.60
CA ALA A 43 10.13 -15.31 -2.19
C ALA A 43 9.30 -16.59 -2.00
N ASN A 44 8.41 -16.61 -1.01
CA ASN A 44 7.55 -17.75 -0.71
C ASN A 44 6.11 -17.31 -0.45
N GLU A 45 5.18 -18.27 -0.53
CA GLU A 45 3.77 -18.00 -0.37
C GLU A 45 3.37 -17.63 1.06
N SER A 46 4.08 -18.15 2.06
CA SER A 46 3.79 -17.87 3.48
C SER A 46 3.99 -16.38 3.81
N GLU A 47 5.10 -15.81 3.36
CA GLU A 47 5.44 -14.39 3.54
C GLU A 47 4.46 -13.49 2.79
N ALA A 48 4.04 -13.87 1.57
CA ALA A 48 3.00 -13.16 0.84
C ALA A 48 1.64 -13.19 1.57
N ASN A 49 1.29 -14.33 2.16
CA ASN A 49 0.06 -14.48 2.93
C ASN A 49 0.09 -13.63 4.21
N GLU A 50 1.23 -13.56 4.92
CA GLU A 50 1.38 -12.71 6.11
C GLU A 50 1.18 -11.23 5.76
N VAL A 51 1.85 -10.74 4.71
CA VAL A 51 1.69 -9.37 4.21
C VAL A 51 0.25 -9.11 3.79
N LEU A 52 -0.38 -10.05 3.07
CA LEU A 52 -1.77 -9.94 2.64
C LEU A 52 -2.73 -9.83 3.83
N SER A 53 -2.60 -10.69 4.84
CA SER A 53 -3.45 -10.68 6.03
C SER A 53 -3.34 -9.35 6.77
N VAL A 54 -2.13 -8.82 6.98
CA VAL A 54 -1.93 -7.53 7.66
C VAL A 54 -2.60 -6.37 6.90
N LEU A 55 -2.51 -6.36 5.57
CA LEU A 55 -3.13 -5.32 4.75
C LEU A 55 -4.66 -5.42 4.76
N LEU A 56 -5.21 -6.65 4.66
CA LEU A 56 -6.65 -6.87 4.70
C LEU A 56 -7.26 -6.51 6.06
N ASP A 57 -6.60 -6.89 7.16
CA ASP A 57 -7.01 -6.53 8.52
C ASP A 57 -7.01 -5.00 8.74
N ALA A 58 -6.12 -4.29 8.05
CA ALA A 58 -6.05 -2.84 8.03
C ALA A 58 -7.07 -2.16 7.10
N GLY A 59 -7.91 -2.93 6.41
CA GLY A 59 -8.88 -2.45 5.43
C GLY A 59 -8.28 -2.03 4.09
N ILE A 60 -7.04 -2.41 3.80
CA ILE A 60 -6.38 -2.14 2.51
C ILE A 60 -6.65 -3.32 1.58
N ALA A 61 -7.31 -3.03 0.45
CA ALA A 61 -7.56 -4.02 -0.58
C ALA A 61 -6.25 -4.41 -1.28
N ALA A 62 -5.66 -5.52 -0.85
CA ALA A 62 -4.45 -6.10 -1.41
C ALA A 62 -4.74 -7.37 -2.22
N GLN A 63 -3.93 -7.63 -3.23
CA GLN A 63 -4.06 -8.80 -4.10
C GLN A 63 -2.72 -9.50 -4.29
N LYS A 64 -2.78 -10.83 -4.29
CA LYS A 64 -1.64 -11.71 -4.53
C LYS A 64 -1.58 -12.09 -6.00
N ALA A 65 -0.41 -11.98 -6.62
CA ALA A 65 -0.15 -12.41 -7.99
C ALA A 65 1.11 -13.27 -8.03
N THR A 66 1.04 -14.44 -8.68
CA THR A 66 2.21 -15.29 -8.88
C THR A 66 3.07 -14.72 -9.99
N THR A 67 4.36 -14.49 -9.71
CA THR A 67 5.34 -14.01 -10.69
C THR A 67 6.37 -15.10 -11.01
N LYS A 68 7.24 -14.87 -12.00
CA LYS A 68 8.29 -15.84 -12.37
C LYS A 68 9.31 -16.08 -11.22
N THR A 69 9.44 -15.13 -10.31
CA THR A 69 10.45 -15.10 -9.24
C THR A 69 9.88 -15.34 -7.85
N GLY A 70 8.56 -15.54 -7.72
CA GLY A 70 7.90 -15.73 -6.44
C GLY A 70 6.45 -15.25 -6.45
N VAL A 71 6.05 -14.58 -5.37
CA VAL A 71 4.68 -14.14 -5.15
C VAL A 71 4.67 -12.65 -4.83
N ALA A 72 4.02 -11.86 -5.66
CA ALA A 72 3.89 -10.42 -5.48
C ALA A 72 2.58 -10.06 -4.78
N VAL A 73 2.62 -9.05 -3.92
CA VAL A 73 1.45 -8.41 -3.30
C VAL A 73 1.32 -7.01 -3.87
N SER A 74 0.15 -6.70 -4.40
CA SER A 74 -0.19 -5.42 -5.02
C SER A 74 -1.35 -4.74 -4.28
N VAL A 75 -1.33 -3.41 -4.25
CA VAL A 75 -2.38 -2.57 -3.65
C VAL A 75 -2.81 -1.49 -4.64
N ASP A 76 -3.93 -0.81 -4.35
CA ASP A 76 -4.30 0.39 -5.10
C ASP A 76 -3.21 1.47 -4.96
N GLY A 77 -2.86 2.14 -6.07
CA GLY A 77 -1.81 3.17 -6.09
C GLY A 77 -2.03 4.29 -5.05
N GLN A 78 -3.28 4.63 -4.73
CA GLN A 78 -3.60 5.64 -3.72
C GLN A 78 -3.32 5.17 -2.28
N GLN A 79 -3.21 3.86 -2.07
CA GLN A 79 -3.05 3.25 -0.74
C GLN A 79 -1.61 2.81 -0.45
N VAL A 80 -0.67 2.97 -1.38
CA VAL A 80 0.72 2.50 -1.25
C VAL A 80 1.41 3.05 0.00
N ALA A 81 1.35 4.37 0.23
CA ALA A 81 2.00 5.00 1.38
C ALA A 81 1.45 4.45 2.71
N ARG A 82 0.12 4.39 2.82
CA ARG A 82 -0.57 3.83 3.99
C ARG A 82 -0.23 2.35 4.18
N ALA A 83 -0.17 1.57 3.10
CA ALA A 83 0.17 0.16 3.14
C ALA A 83 1.61 -0.05 3.67
N LEU A 84 2.58 0.72 3.19
CA LEU A 84 3.97 0.65 3.67
C LEU A 84 4.07 1.02 5.15
N ASP A 85 3.37 2.07 5.60
CA ASP A 85 3.40 2.49 7.00
C ASP A 85 2.82 1.41 7.92
N ILE A 86 1.73 0.76 7.50
CA ILE A 86 1.12 -0.34 8.26
C ILE A 86 2.06 -1.54 8.31
N LEU A 87 2.66 -1.94 7.18
CA LEU A 87 3.63 -3.04 7.17
C LEU A 87 4.82 -2.76 8.08
N ARG A 88 5.39 -1.54 8.02
CA ARG A 88 6.48 -1.11 8.90
C ARG A 88 6.10 -1.13 10.38
N SER A 89 4.87 -0.71 10.70
CA SER A 89 4.38 -0.75 12.08
C SER A 89 4.27 -2.18 12.65
N ARG A 90 4.06 -3.16 11.76
CA ARG A 90 4.03 -4.59 12.09
C ARG A 90 5.39 -5.28 11.92
N GLY A 91 6.45 -4.56 11.57
CA GLY A 91 7.80 -5.11 11.37
C GLY A 91 7.95 -5.95 10.11
N LEU A 92 7.10 -5.73 9.11
CA LEU A 92 7.16 -6.43 7.83
C LEU A 92 7.96 -5.61 6.78
N PRO A 93 8.71 -6.28 5.89
CA PRO A 93 8.94 -7.74 5.84
C PRO A 93 9.88 -8.21 6.95
N ARG A 94 9.72 -9.46 7.40
CA ARG A 94 10.56 -10.03 8.46
C ARG A 94 11.99 -10.23 7.95
N GLU A 95 12.98 -10.04 8.84
CA GLU A 95 14.35 -10.47 8.56
C GLU A 95 14.36 -11.99 8.34
N ARG A 96 15.09 -12.44 7.31
CA ARG A 96 15.32 -13.85 7.05
C ARG A 96 16.56 -14.29 7.80
N PHE A 97 16.46 -15.43 8.47
CA PHE A 97 17.58 -16.04 9.18
C PHE A 97 18.12 -17.20 8.37
N ASP A 98 19.45 -17.31 8.30
CA ASP A 98 20.09 -18.47 7.72
C ASP A 98 19.95 -19.66 8.68
N GLY A 99 19.28 -20.72 8.24
CA GLY A 99 19.22 -21.96 9.00
C GLY A 99 20.59 -22.64 9.10
N MET A 100 20.78 -23.45 10.14
CA MET A 100 21.99 -24.27 10.38
C MET A 100 22.54 -24.93 9.10
N GLY A 101 21.67 -25.53 8.28
CA GLY A 101 22.08 -26.22 7.05
C GLY A 101 22.71 -25.33 5.97
N GLN A 102 22.47 -24.01 5.98
CA GLN A 102 23.13 -23.05 5.08
C GLN A 102 24.48 -22.63 5.63
N ILE A 103 24.56 -22.40 6.94
CA ILE A 103 25.77 -21.93 7.63
C ILE A 103 26.84 -23.04 7.67
N PHE A 104 26.42 -24.31 7.79
CA PHE A 104 27.31 -25.48 7.83
C PHE A 104 27.67 -26.09 6.48
N ARG A 105 27.38 -25.42 5.35
CA ARG A 105 27.92 -25.84 4.06
C ARG A 105 29.45 -25.72 4.11
N LYS A 106 30.13 -26.87 4.05
CA LYS A 106 31.60 -26.93 3.98
C LYS A 106 32.05 -26.44 2.61
N GLU A 107 32.57 -25.22 2.53
CA GLU A 107 33.28 -24.73 1.36
C GLU A 107 34.73 -25.21 1.44
N GLY A 108 34.99 -26.45 1.01
CA GLY A 108 36.32 -27.05 0.99
C GLY A 108 36.40 -28.43 1.65
N LEU A 109 37.48 -29.16 1.35
CA LEU A 109 37.69 -30.55 1.80
C LEU A 109 37.93 -30.67 3.32
N VAL A 110 38.36 -29.60 4.01
CA VAL A 110 38.61 -29.57 5.47
C VAL A 110 38.38 -28.15 6.01
N SER A 111 37.50 -27.99 7.02
CA SER A 111 37.33 -26.71 7.75
C SER A 111 38.35 -26.57 8.88
N SER A 112 38.81 -25.35 9.16
CA SER A 112 39.72 -25.10 10.29
C SER A 112 38.96 -25.12 11.64
N PRO A 113 39.62 -25.44 12.77
CA PRO A 113 38.98 -25.36 14.10
C PRO A 113 38.42 -23.97 14.44
N LEU A 114 39.07 -22.90 13.95
CA LEU A 114 38.60 -21.52 14.11
C LEU A 114 37.30 -21.28 13.33
N GLU A 115 37.22 -21.78 12.11
CA GLU A 115 36.05 -21.66 11.23
C GLU A 115 34.85 -22.44 11.79
N GLU A 116 35.06 -23.68 12.26
CA GLU A 116 34.01 -24.48 12.89
C GLU A 116 33.46 -23.78 14.14
N ARG A 117 34.35 -23.16 14.93
CA ARG A 117 33.97 -22.39 16.11
C ARG A 117 33.19 -21.13 15.76
N ALA A 118 33.67 -20.34 14.80
CA ALA A 118 32.98 -19.13 14.34
C ALA A 118 31.57 -19.46 13.83
N ARG A 119 31.46 -20.55 13.08
CA ARG A 119 30.20 -21.09 12.58
C ARG A 119 29.26 -21.53 13.71
N TYR A 120 29.77 -22.22 14.72
CA TYR A 120 29.00 -22.61 15.90
C TYR A 120 28.45 -21.40 16.66
N ILE A 121 29.28 -20.38 16.91
CA ILE A 121 28.86 -19.15 17.61
C ILE A 121 27.81 -18.39 16.79
N TYR A 122 28.00 -18.28 15.48
CA TYR A 122 27.05 -17.63 14.60
C TYR A 122 25.71 -18.38 14.58
N ALA A 123 25.73 -19.71 14.46
CA ALA A 123 24.53 -20.52 14.48
C ALA A 123 23.76 -20.40 15.80
N LEU A 124 24.46 -20.41 16.94
CA LEU A 124 23.84 -20.19 18.26
C LEU A 124 23.18 -18.81 18.35
N SER A 125 23.85 -17.78 17.83
CA SER A 125 23.32 -16.42 17.78
C SER A 125 22.07 -16.32 16.89
N GLN A 126 22.05 -17.00 15.74
CA GLN A 126 20.91 -17.05 14.83
C GLN A 126 19.72 -17.80 15.43
N GLU A 127 19.95 -18.94 16.08
CA GLU A 127 18.87 -19.73 16.70
C GLU A 127 18.17 -18.96 17.83
N LEU A 128 18.96 -18.28 18.67
CA LEU A 128 18.43 -17.40 19.72
C LEU A 128 17.70 -16.20 19.14
N THR A 129 18.25 -15.59 18.08
CA THR A 129 17.60 -14.48 17.38
C THR A 129 16.25 -14.90 16.80
N ASN A 130 16.20 -16.04 16.11
CA ASN A 130 14.98 -16.60 15.55
C ASN A 130 13.95 -16.89 16.65
N THR A 131 14.35 -17.53 17.75
CA THR A 131 13.48 -17.83 18.89
C THR A 131 12.87 -16.56 19.48
N LEU A 132 13.68 -15.55 19.77
CA LEU A 132 13.20 -14.29 20.35
C LEU A 132 12.33 -13.49 19.36
N SER A 133 12.60 -13.59 18.06
CA SER A 133 11.80 -12.91 17.03
C SER A 133 10.37 -13.43 16.89
N GLN A 134 10.11 -14.64 17.39
CA GLN A 134 8.79 -15.27 17.36
C GLN A 134 7.92 -14.88 18.56
N MET A 135 8.48 -14.18 19.56
CA MET A 135 7.72 -13.73 20.72
C MET A 135 6.72 -12.63 20.34
N ASP A 136 5.55 -12.66 20.96
CA ASP A 136 4.51 -11.67 20.70
C ASP A 136 4.99 -10.24 20.99
N GLY A 137 4.69 -9.33 20.06
CA GLY A 137 5.10 -7.93 20.16
C GLY A 137 6.56 -7.66 19.77
N VAL A 138 7.38 -8.68 19.49
CA VAL A 138 8.73 -8.48 18.95
C VAL A 138 8.66 -8.18 17.45
N LEU A 139 9.30 -7.09 17.04
CA LEU A 139 9.42 -6.68 15.64
C LEU A 139 10.76 -7.09 15.03
N ALA A 140 11.82 -7.00 15.84
CA ALA A 140 13.15 -7.45 15.47
C ALA A 140 13.90 -7.84 16.74
N ALA A 141 14.69 -8.90 16.65
CA ALA A 141 15.60 -9.32 17.71
C ALA A 141 17.00 -9.46 17.11
N ARG A 142 18.04 -9.24 17.91
CA ARG A 142 19.43 -9.60 17.58
C ARG A 142 20.14 -10.07 18.83
N VAL A 143 20.84 -11.17 18.72
CA VAL A 143 21.64 -11.74 19.81
C VAL A 143 23.08 -11.86 19.36
N HIS A 144 23.99 -11.34 20.18
CA HIS A 144 25.42 -11.49 19.99
C HIS A 144 25.98 -12.32 21.15
N VAL A 145 26.57 -13.47 20.83
CA VAL A 145 27.14 -14.38 21.80
C VAL A 145 28.67 -14.36 21.70
N VAL A 146 29.33 -14.28 22.84
CA VAL A 146 30.77 -14.47 22.96
C VAL A 146 31.01 -15.67 23.86
N LEU A 147 31.77 -16.65 23.37
CA LEU A 147 32.13 -17.85 24.11
C LEU A 147 33.62 -17.85 24.49
N PRO A 148 34.00 -18.42 25.65
CA PRO A 148 35.40 -18.60 26.07
C PRO A 148 36.20 -19.37 25.04
N GLU A 149 37.39 -18.88 24.70
CA GLU A 149 38.38 -19.68 23.96
C GLU A 149 38.68 -20.97 24.73
N ARG A 150 38.96 -22.06 24.00
CA ARG A 150 39.41 -23.30 24.64
C ARG A 150 40.85 -23.07 25.12
N GLY A 151 40.99 -22.48 26.31
CA GLY A 151 42.29 -22.26 26.93
C GLY A 151 42.96 -23.58 27.33
N GLY A 152 44.28 -23.54 27.48
CA GLY A 152 45.03 -24.65 28.05
C GLY A 152 44.60 -24.92 29.49
N VAL A 153 44.93 -26.11 30.02
CA VAL A 153 44.72 -26.42 31.45
C VAL A 153 45.46 -25.38 32.29
N GLY A 154 44.72 -24.58 33.08
CA GLY A 154 45.27 -23.55 33.97
C GLY A 154 45.17 -22.11 33.46
N GLU A 155 44.59 -21.88 32.28
CA GLU A 155 44.43 -20.53 31.72
C GLU A 155 43.08 -19.90 32.13
N ASN A 156 43.09 -18.61 32.50
CA ASN A 156 41.87 -17.88 32.82
C ASN A 156 41.07 -17.64 31.54
N THR A 157 40.01 -18.42 31.34
CA THR A 157 39.15 -18.28 30.15
C THR A 157 38.22 -17.08 30.29
N THR A 158 38.12 -16.28 29.23
CA THR A 158 37.15 -15.18 29.15
C THR A 158 35.75 -15.74 29.27
N PRO A 159 34.93 -15.30 30.24
CA PRO A 159 33.63 -15.90 30.45
C PRO A 159 32.67 -15.69 29.28
N SER A 160 31.69 -16.58 29.15
CA SER A 160 30.60 -16.41 28.19
C SER A 160 29.82 -15.12 28.49
N THR A 161 29.51 -14.34 27.45
CA THR A 161 28.68 -13.13 27.55
C THR A 161 27.66 -13.10 26.41
N ALA A 162 26.54 -12.43 26.64
CA ALA A 162 25.53 -12.22 25.61
C ALA A 162 24.98 -10.79 25.63
N ALA A 163 24.79 -10.21 24.45
CA ALA A 163 24.06 -8.97 24.27
C ALA A 163 22.80 -9.24 23.43
N VAL A 164 21.66 -8.81 23.94
CA VAL A 164 20.35 -9.05 23.35
C VAL A 164 19.72 -7.69 23.07
N PHE A 165 19.40 -7.45 21.80
CA PHE A 165 18.64 -6.29 21.36
C PHE A 165 17.27 -6.73 20.89
N ILE A 166 16.22 -6.06 21.37
CA ILE A 166 14.84 -6.34 20.96
C ILE A 166 14.14 -5.02 20.65
N LYS A 167 13.69 -4.89 19.41
CA LYS A 167 12.73 -3.86 19.00
C LYS A 167 11.33 -4.44 19.12
N HIS A 168 10.42 -3.71 19.77
CA HIS A 168 9.06 -4.19 20.02
C HIS A 168 7.98 -3.19 19.64
N GLN A 169 6.77 -3.71 19.47
CA GLN A 169 5.57 -2.94 19.15
C GLN A 169 5.20 -1.99 20.30
N THR A 170 4.66 -0.82 19.95
CA THR A 170 4.06 0.08 20.94
C THR A 170 2.89 -0.63 21.61
N GLY A 171 2.79 -0.54 22.94
CA GLY A 171 1.71 -1.16 23.73
C GLY A 171 2.05 -2.55 24.29
N TYR A 172 3.12 -3.20 23.82
CA TYR A 172 3.66 -4.41 24.46
C TYR A 172 4.68 -4.02 25.53
N ASN A 173 4.47 -4.48 26.76
CA ASN A 173 5.41 -4.31 27.86
C ASN A 173 6.39 -5.48 27.90
N LEU A 174 7.48 -5.39 27.13
CA LEU A 174 8.54 -6.39 27.17
C LEU A 174 9.46 -6.25 28.39
N ASP A 175 9.45 -5.10 29.09
CA ASP A 175 10.22 -4.93 30.33
C ASP A 175 9.80 -5.96 31.40
N ALA A 176 8.51 -6.28 31.47
CA ALA A 176 8.00 -7.33 32.36
C ALA A 176 8.49 -8.74 32.00
N LEU A 177 8.84 -8.99 30.73
CA LEU A 177 9.36 -10.28 30.25
C LEU A 177 10.88 -10.35 30.27
N GLN A 178 11.58 -9.25 30.58
CA GLN A 178 13.04 -9.19 30.61
C GLN A 178 13.69 -10.30 31.47
N PRO A 179 13.17 -10.68 32.66
CA PRO A 179 13.73 -11.79 33.44
C PRO A 179 13.58 -13.14 32.74
N GLN A 180 12.47 -13.37 32.02
CA GLN A 180 12.22 -14.61 31.28
C GLN A 180 13.13 -14.70 30.06
N ILE A 181 13.30 -13.59 29.34
CA ILE A 181 14.23 -13.47 28.20
C ILE A 181 15.66 -13.74 28.68
N ARG A 182 16.07 -13.13 29.79
CA ARG A 182 17.38 -13.36 30.42
C ARG A 182 17.58 -14.84 30.71
N LYS A 183 16.62 -15.46 31.38
CA LYS A 183 16.66 -16.87 31.76
C LYS A 183 16.74 -17.80 30.54
N LEU A 184 15.97 -17.53 29.49
CA LEU A 184 16.01 -18.29 28.24
C LEU A 184 17.43 -18.23 27.63
N VAL A 185 17.99 -17.02 27.53
CA VAL A 185 19.32 -16.80 26.92
C VAL A 185 20.43 -17.44 27.75
N THR A 186 20.37 -17.35 29.09
CA THR A 186 21.36 -18.00 29.96
C THR A 186 21.35 -19.52 29.85
N HIS A 187 20.17 -20.14 29.74
CA HIS A 187 20.07 -21.59 29.61
C HIS A 187 20.43 -22.11 28.21
N ALA A 188 20.36 -21.25 27.18
CA ALA A 188 20.73 -21.62 25.82
C ALA A 188 22.25 -21.59 25.57
N ILE A 189 23.02 -20.86 26.38
CA ILE A 189 24.45 -20.60 26.13
C ILE A 189 25.31 -21.28 27.21
N PRO A 190 26.22 -22.19 26.84
CA PRO A 190 27.09 -22.87 27.80
C PRO A 190 27.94 -21.89 28.64
N GLY A 191 27.90 -22.06 29.97
CA GLY A 191 28.70 -21.27 30.91
C GLY A 191 28.29 -19.81 31.05
N LEU A 192 27.15 -19.40 30.48
CA LEU A 192 26.61 -18.05 30.63
C LEU A 192 25.87 -17.92 31.97
N THR A 193 26.03 -16.77 32.59
CA THR A 193 25.45 -16.42 33.90
C THR A 193 24.58 -15.18 33.74
N GLU A 194 23.56 -15.02 34.59
CA GLU A 194 22.53 -13.98 34.44
C GLU A 194 23.08 -12.55 34.50
N ASP A 195 24.14 -12.32 35.27
CA ASP A 195 24.86 -11.05 35.40
C ASP A 195 25.61 -10.66 34.12
N ARG A 196 25.88 -11.62 33.23
CA ARG A 196 26.63 -11.44 31.98
C ARG A 196 25.75 -11.35 30.73
N VAL A 197 24.46 -11.08 30.93
CA VAL A 197 23.51 -10.82 29.85
C VAL A 197 23.12 -9.35 29.85
N SER A 198 23.37 -8.66 28.75
CA SER A 198 22.85 -7.29 28.55
C SER A 198 21.63 -7.36 27.65
N ILE A 199 20.52 -6.75 28.07
CA ILE A 199 19.26 -6.71 27.31
C ILE A 199 18.89 -5.25 27.08
N ALA A 200 18.79 -4.86 25.80
CA ALA A 200 18.33 -3.55 25.37
C ALA A 200 16.97 -3.70 24.67
N LEU A 201 15.94 -3.09 25.27
CA LEU A 201 14.58 -3.05 24.73
C LEU A 201 14.32 -1.68 24.12
N VAL A 202 13.80 -1.65 22.89
CA VAL A 202 13.46 -0.40 22.20
C VAL A 202 12.04 -0.49 21.64
N SER A 203 11.18 0.40 22.08
CA SER A 203 9.82 0.52 21.53
C SER A 203 9.87 1.18 20.15
N ALA A 204 9.09 0.67 19.19
CA ALA A 204 8.95 1.29 17.89
C ALA A 204 8.22 2.63 18.02
N GLN A 205 8.85 3.75 17.63
CA GLN A 205 8.15 5.02 17.52
C GLN A 205 7.08 4.92 16.40
N PRO A 206 5.82 5.33 16.66
CA PRO A 206 4.83 5.47 15.59
C PRO A 206 5.32 6.52 14.59
N ALA A 207 5.12 6.25 13.29
CA ALA A 207 5.55 7.08 12.16
C ALA A 207 4.85 8.46 12.06
N ALA A 208 4.24 8.95 13.15
CA ALA A 208 3.53 10.22 13.23
C ALA A 208 4.43 11.44 12.96
N ALA A 209 5.77 11.30 13.00
CA ALA A 209 6.69 12.37 12.66
C ALA A 209 7.01 12.50 11.15
N ALA A 210 6.66 11.51 10.32
CA ALA A 210 6.92 11.55 8.88
C ALA A 210 5.75 12.10 8.05
N SER A 211 4.55 12.17 8.62
CA SER A 211 3.34 12.68 7.95
C SER A 211 3.33 14.22 7.79
N ALA A 212 4.33 14.94 8.30
CA ALA A 212 4.41 16.39 8.17
C ALA A 212 5.07 16.86 6.86
N VAL A 213 5.65 15.97 6.03
CA VAL A 213 6.47 16.40 4.87
C VAL A 213 6.20 15.64 3.55
N ALA A 214 5.18 14.78 3.48
CA ALA A 214 4.83 14.09 2.24
C ALA A 214 3.60 14.70 1.57
N GLY A 215 3.84 15.61 0.62
CA GLY A 215 2.98 15.91 -0.52
C GLY A 215 1.65 16.61 -0.24
N GLY A 216 1.62 17.94 -0.36
CA GLY A 216 0.37 18.70 -0.34
C GLY A 216 -0.52 18.34 -1.54
N ASN A 217 -1.64 17.67 -1.27
CA ASN A 217 -2.74 17.52 -2.22
C ASN A 217 -3.13 18.91 -2.77
N ARG A 218 -2.91 19.18 -4.05
CA ARG A 218 -3.46 20.38 -4.70
C ARG A 218 -4.90 20.10 -5.09
N HIS A 219 -5.83 20.74 -4.38
CA HIS A 219 -7.23 20.77 -4.77
C HIS A 219 -7.41 21.51 -6.10
N VAL A 220 -7.96 20.81 -7.09
CA VAL A 220 -8.52 21.45 -8.28
C VAL A 220 -10.02 21.15 -8.25
N LEU A 221 -10.84 22.20 -8.05
CA LEU A 221 -12.31 22.10 -8.01
C LEU A 221 -12.88 21.03 -7.05
N GLY A 222 -12.27 20.88 -5.87
CA GLY A 222 -12.83 20.03 -4.80
C GLY A 222 -12.63 18.52 -4.99
N ILE A 223 -11.85 18.09 -5.98
CA ILE A 223 -11.50 16.68 -6.19
C ILE A 223 -10.00 16.51 -5.93
N GLU A 224 -9.64 15.54 -5.09
CA GLU A 224 -8.24 15.19 -4.80
C GLU A 224 -7.67 14.37 -5.97
N VAL A 225 -6.63 14.87 -6.64
CA VAL A 225 -6.00 14.16 -7.76
C VAL A 225 -4.48 14.16 -7.58
N GLY A 226 -3.88 12.97 -7.57
CA GLY A 226 -2.43 12.79 -7.45
C GLY A 226 -1.65 13.45 -8.59
N GLU A 227 -0.47 13.99 -8.28
CA GLU A 227 0.32 14.90 -9.14
C GLU A 227 0.56 14.38 -10.56
N GLY A 228 0.73 13.07 -10.75
CA GLY A 228 0.94 12.46 -12.07
C GLY A 228 -0.31 12.22 -12.91
N SER A 229 -1.51 12.20 -12.30
CA SER A 229 -2.78 11.87 -12.97
C SER A 229 -3.66 13.10 -13.25
N SER A 230 -3.34 14.22 -12.60
CA SER A 230 -4.10 15.48 -12.74
C SER A 230 -4.02 16.08 -14.15
N ALA A 231 -2.83 16.07 -14.77
CA ALA A 231 -2.64 16.65 -16.09
C ALA A 231 -3.34 15.86 -17.20
N THR A 232 -3.32 14.52 -17.12
CA THR A 232 -3.98 13.65 -18.11
C THR A 232 -5.50 13.73 -17.98
N LEU A 233 -6.04 13.75 -16.76
CA LEU A 233 -7.47 13.87 -16.52
C LEU A 233 -8.02 15.24 -16.96
N ILE A 234 -7.28 16.33 -16.68
CA ILE A 234 -7.61 17.68 -17.17
C ILE A 234 -7.54 17.74 -18.71
N ALA A 235 -6.54 17.09 -19.33
CA ALA A 235 -6.43 17.03 -20.78
C ALA A 235 -7.63 16.30 -21.42
N TRP A 236 -8.06 15.17 -20.85
CA TRP A 236 -9.23 14.44 -21.34
C TRP A 236 -10.54 15.21 -21.13
N MET A 237 -10.70 15.87 -19.97
CA MET A 237 -11.88 16.70 -19.70
C MET A 237 -11.97 17.90 -20.64
N THR A 238 -10.86 18.60 -20.88
CA THR A 238 -10.82 19.74 -21.81
C THR A 238 -11.05 19.28 -23.25
N ALA A 239 -10.47 18.16 -23.67
CA ALA A 239 -10.72 17.57 -24.98
C ALA A 239 -12.20 17.18 -25.18
N LEU A 240 -12.85 16.59 -24.16
CA LEU A 240 -14.27 16.25 -24.20
C LEU A 240 -15.15 17.49 -24.35
N VAL A 241 -14.86 18.56 -23.59
CA VAL A 241 -15.62 19.83 -23.66
C VAL A 241 -15.49 20.46 -25.05
N LEU A 242 -14.29 20.48 -25.62
CA LEU A 242 -14.06 21.01 -26.97
C LEU A 242 -14.79 20.20 -28.04
N LEU A 243 -14.80 18.86 -27.93
CA LEU A 243 -15.54 17.98 -28.84
C LEU A 243 -17.05 18.29 -28.82
N VAL A 244 -17.63 18.49 -27.63
CA VAL A 244 -19.05 18.81 -27.46
C VAL A 244 -19.39 20.16 -28.08
N LEU A 245 -18.54 21.18 -27.90
CA LEU A 245 -18.73 22.49 -28.50
C LEU A 245 -18.66 22.44 -30.04
N CYS A 246 -17.71 21.69 -30.59
CA CYS A 246 -17.58 21.48 -32.05
C CYS A 246 -18.82 20.79 -32.63
N LEU A 247 -19.34 19.75 -31.97
CA LEU A 247 -20.55 19.05 -32.40
C LEU A 247 -21.79 19.95 -32.33
N ALA A 248 -21.93 20.76 -31.28
CA ALA A 248 -23.03 21.72 -31.15
C ALA A 248 -22.97 22.80 -32.25
N GLY A 249 -21.77 23.31 -32.57
CA GLY A 249 -21.55 24.25 -33.66
C GLY A 249 -21.88 23.65 -35.03
N ALA A 250 -21.46 22.41 -35.29
CA ALA A 250 -21.76 21.70 -36.53
C ALA A 250 -23.27 21.45 -36.71
N LEU A 251 -23.97 21.09 -35.63
CA LEU A 251 -25.42 20.89 -35.64
C LEU A 251 -26.17 22.21 -35.89
N GLY A 252 -25.74 23.30 -35.23
CA GLY A 252 -26.29 24.64 -35.47
C GLY A 252 -26.09 25.10 -36.92
N TYR A 253 -24.91 24.84 -37.48
CA TYR A 253 -24.61 25.14 -38.88
C TYR A 253 -25.48 24.34 -39.87
N LEU A 254 -25.68 23.05 -39.61
CA LEU A 254 -26.53 22.20 -40.45
C LEU A 254 -28.01 22.62 -40.39
N LEU A 255 -28.50 22.99 -39.22
CA LEU A 255 -29.87 23.50 -39.05
C LEU A 255 -30.06 24.85 -39.75
N TRP A 256 -29.05 25.74 -39.69
CA TRP A 256 -29.09 27.00 -40.42
C TRP A 256 -29.06 26.77 -41.94
N ARG A 257 -28.26 25.81 -42.41
CA ARG A 257 -28.14 25.47 -43.83
C ARG A 257 -29.38 24.79 -44.41
N HIS A 258 -30.10 24.00 -43.61
CA HIS A 258 -31.29 23.26 -44.06
C HIS A 258 -32.64 23.88 -43.64
N GLY A 259 -32.66 24.89 -42.78
CA GLY A 259 -33.87 25.49 -42.22
C GLY A 259 -34.15 26.92 -42.70
N MET A 260 -34.58 27.10 -43.95
CA MET A 260 -35.41 28.25 -44.36
C MET A 260 -36.47 27.82 -45.39
N PRO A 261 -37.65 27.33 -44.98
CA PRO A 261 -38.81 27.31 -45.86
C PRO A 261 -39.28 28.75 -46.12
N GLY A 262 -39.45 29.08 -47.41
CA GLY A 262 -39.74 30.41 -47.92
C GLY A 262 -41.00 31.07 -47.33
N ARG A 263 -40.88 32.40 -47.16
CA ARG A 263 -41.87 33.34 -46.63
C ARG A 263 -43.26 33.18 -47.25
N VAL A 264 -44.27 33.13 -46.38
CA VAL A 264 -45.69 33.28 -46.72
C VAL A 264 -45.92 34.65 -47.39
N ARG A 265 -46.48 34.64 -48.59
CA ARG A 265 -46.85 35.82 -49.38
C ARG A 265 -48.10 36.46 -48.76
N PRO A 266 -48.11 37.75 -48.39
CA PRO A 266 -49.32 38.38 -47.86
C PRO A 266 -50.34 38.60 -48.99
N GLU A 267 -51.59 38.23 -48.71
CA GLU A 267 -52.76 38.45 -49.54
C GLU A 267 -53.01 39.96 -49.72
N ARG A 268 -53.06 40.44 -50.97
CA ARG A 268 -53.47 41.82 -51.29
C ARG A 268 -55.00 41.87 -51.33
N ARG A 269 -55.63 42.39 -50.29
CA ARG A 269 -57.04 42.83 -50.33
C ARG A 269 -57.10 44.20 -50.99
N GLU A 270 -57.75 44.31 -52.14
CA GLU A 270 -58.09 45.60 -52.74
C GLU A 270 -59.40 46.13 -52.12
N PRO A 271 -59.49 47.44 -51.78
CA PRO A 271 -60.69 48.03 -51.23
C PRO A 271 -61.72 48.39 -52.30
N VAL A 272 -62.98 48.03 -52.02
CA VAL A 272 -64.20 48.51 -52.68
C VAL A 272 -64.25 50.04 -52.57
N THR A 273 -64.47 50.73 -53.69
CA THR A 273 -64.90 52.14 -53.69
C THR A 273 -66.10 52.30 -54.61
N GLU A 274 -67.25 52.56 -53.99
CA GLU A 274 -68.49 53.07 -54.61
C GLU A 274 -68.39 54.58 -54.90
N ALA A 275 -69.34 55.06 -55.70
CA ALA A 275 -69.68 56.44 -56.11
C ALA A 275 -68.92 56.94 -57.36
N ARG A 276 -69.59 57.38 -58.44
CA ARG A 276 -70.92 57.98 -58.59
C ARG A 276 -71.38 57.86 -60.04
#